data_AF-A0A265UX94-F1
#
_entry.id   AF-A0A265UX94-F1
#
_cell.length_a   1.000
_cell.length_b   1.000
_cell.length_c   1.000
_cell.angle_alpha   90.00
_cell.angle_beta   90.00
_cell.angle_gamma   90.00
#
_symmetry.space_group_name_H-M   'P 1'
#
loop_
_entity.id
_entity.type
_entity.pdbx_description
1 polymer ?
#
loop_
_entity_poly.entity_id
_entity_poly.type
_entity_poly.pdbx_seq_one_letter_code
_entity_poly.pdbx_strand_id
1 'polypeptide(L)'
;MKSKIATTLPPLDDNALIVVLDITDDQTISGDIIGNLEAKDSGLAVNCTYYENIKNLKALARAEGANLIKITEHKLPDGWSTCHRLKATIYNVNQPKSYETQIEWRADRKLTWDDFKGEPDLENFPNALALTNSGFGYESGISMFKQGEVFVQSVFYNNSSWVLPEGRNDYVLRHEQIHFDITEIYSRKLRKALADSKVTSDDMLRAKVIFDQIFQELQKRQDKYDRETKHGDKKHTQENWEAIVELELEKYALYRAPD
;
A
#
# COMPACT_ATOMS: atom_id res chain seq x y z
N MET A 1 -15.21 1.23 18.08
CA MET A 1 -14.01 0.39 18.33
C MET A 1 -14.03 -0.14 19.75
N LYS A 2 -13.60 -1.39 19.97
CA LYS A 2 -13.35 -1.95 21.30
C LYS A 2 -11.89 -2.37 21.39
N SER A 3 -11.26 -2.16 22.54
CA SER A 3 -9.90 -2.64 22.83
C SER A 3 -9.91 -3.46 24.13
N LYS A 4 -9.09 -4.51 24.16
CA LYS A 4 -8.74 -5.25 25.38
C LYS A 4 -7.22 -5.27 25.49
N ILE A 5 -6.69 -4.35 26.28
CA ILE A 5 -5.26 -4.13 26.47
C ILE A 5 -4.75 -5.02 27.60
N ALA A 6 -3.65 -5.72 27.35
CA ALA A 6 -2.98 -6.59 28.32
C ALA A 6 -1.86 -5.83 29.06
N THR A 7 -1.14 -4.95 28.35
CA THR A 7 -0.03 -4.15 28.87
C THR A 7 -0.08 -2.78 28.20
N THR A 8 0.13 -1.69 28.96
CA THR A 8 0.21 -0.33 28.39
C THR A 8 1.67 0.08 28.26
N LEU A 9 2.08 0.41 27.03
CA LEU A 9 3.37 1.04 26.74
C LEU A 9 3.18 2.53 26.44
N PRO A 10 4.22 3.37 26.53
CA PRO A 10 4.13 4.75 26.08
C PRO A 10 3.70 4.83 24.60
N PRO A 11 2.89 5.83 24.22
CA PRO A 11 2.51 6.04 22.83
C PRO A 11 3.73 6.19 21.91
N LEU A 12 3.65 5.69 20.69
CA LEU A 12 4.67 5.90 19.66
C LEU A 12 4.49 7.25 18.97
N ASP A 13 5.57 7.77 18.38
CA ASP A 13 5.52 8.99 17.55
C ASP A 13 4.59 8.82 16.34
N ASP A 14 4.04 9.94 15.85
CA ASP A 14 3.13 9.97 14.70
C ASP A 14 3.77 9.41 13.41
N ASN A 15 5.08 9.51 13.29
CA ASN A 15 5.84 8.99 12.15
C ASN A 15 6.36 7.55 12.38
N ALA A 16 6.14 6.95 13.55
CA ALA A 16 6.58 5.59 13.81
C ALA A 16 5.92 4.61 12.84
N LEU A 17 6.73 3.69 12.31
CA LEU A 17 6.28 2.61 11.45
C LEU A 17 5.34 1.67 12.23
N ILE A 18 4.12 1.52 11.71
CA ILE A 18 3.15 0.53 12.18
C ILE A 18 2.93 -0.47 11.06
N VAL A 19 3.45 -1.68 11.23
CA VAL A 19 3.27 -2.76 10.25
C VAL A 19 1.89 -3.38 10.42
N VAL A 20 1.21 -3.63 9.30
CA VAL A 20 -0.07 -4.33 9.26
C VAL A 20 0.15 -5.62 8.49
N LEU A 21 -0.02 -6.75 9.17
CA LEU A 21 -0.04 -8.08 8.58
C LEU A 21 -1.50 -8.47 8.32
N ASP A 22 -1.81 -8.79 7.07
CA ASP A 22 -3.14 -9.24 6.65
C ASP A 22 -3.44 -10.64 7.22
N ILE A 23 -4.68 -11.13 7.13
CA ILE A 23 -5.06 -12.46 7.63
C ILE A 23 -4.22 -13.57 6.98
N THR A 24 -3.83 -13.40 5.72
CA THR A 24 -3.04 -14.39 4.96
C THR A 24 -1.56 -14.42 5.29
N ASP A 25 -1.01 -13.39 5.94
CA ASP A 25 0.41 -13.33 6.30
C ASP A 25 0.72 -14.31 7.46
N ASP A 26 1.45 -15.38 7.19
CA ASP A 26 1.63 -16.51 8.11
C ASP A 26 2.97 -16.49 8.87
N GLN A 27 3.75 -15.42 8.73
CA GLN A 27 5.03 -15.25 9.41
C GLN A 27 4.91 -15.31 10.94
N THR A 28 5.90 -15.93 11.60
CA THR A 28 5.96 -16.01 13.06
C THR A 28 6.34 -14.66 13.66
N ILE A 29 5.50 -14.15 14.56
CA ILE A 29 5.72 -12.87 15.25
C ILE A 29 6.47 -13.13 16.56
N SER A 30 7.62 -12.47 16.72
CA SER A 30 8.44 -12.51 17.93
C SER A 30 8.41 -11.13 18.58
N GLY A 31 7.57 -10.97 19.60
CA GLY A 31 7.40 -9.73 20.35
C GLY A 31 6.28 -9.84 21.40
N ASP A 32 6.10 -8.76 22.14
CA ASP A 32 5.13 -8.70 23.23
C ASP A 32 3.72 -8.44 22.70
N ILE A 33 2.75 -9.26 23.10
CA ILE A 33 1.34 -9.01 22.82
C ILE A 33 0.88 -7.85 23.71
N ILE A 34 0.51 -6.73 23.09
CA ILE A 34 0.03 -5.53 23.78
C ILE A 34 -1.48 -5.64 24.05
N GLY A 35 -2.23 -6.21 23.10
CA GLY A 35 -3.67 -6.36 23.26
C GLY A 35 -4.38 -6.84 22.02
N ASN A 36 -5.71 -6.86 22.10
CA ASN A 36 -6.59 -7.17 20.98
C ASN A 36 -7.49 -5.98 20.68
N LEU A 37 -7.64 -5.68 19.40
CA LEU A 37 -8.48 -4.60 18.88
C LEU A 37 -9.63 -5.19 18.07
N GLU A 38 -10.76 -4.50 18.13
CA GLU A 38 -11.95 -4.87 17.37
C GLU A 38 -12.61 -3.63 16.75
N ALA A 39 -12.66 -3.65 15.43
CA ALA A 39 -13.41 -2.70 14.61
C ALA A 39 -14.78 -3.33 14.30
N LYS A 40 -15.79 -2.93 15.09
CA LYS A 40 -17.20 -3.26 14.92
C LYS A 40 -18.00 -1.98 14.72
N ASP A 41 -19.20 -2.10 14.15
CA ASP A 41 -20.22 -1.06 14.04
C ASP A 41 -20.34 -0.25 15.35
N SER A 42 -19.65 0.89 15.39
CA SER A 42 -20.12 2.01 16.19
C SER A 42 -21.23 2.61 15.35
N GLY A 43 -22.49 2.49 15.80
CA GLY A 43 -23.72 2.79 15.04
C GLY A 43 -23.91 4.22 14.51
N LEU A 44 -22.83 4.95 14.27
CA LEU A 44 -22.72 6.29 13.69
C LEU A 44 -21.45 6.48 12.82
N ALA A 45 -20.62 5.44 12.59
CA ALA A 45 -19.44 5.58 11.71
C ALA A 45 -19.88 5.75 10.25
N VAL A 46 -19.46 6.85 9.64
CA VAL A 46 -19.94 7.31 8.32
C VAL A 46 -19.43 6.41 7.19
N ASN A 47 -18.21 5.88 7.33
CA ASN A 47 -17.60 4.91 6.44
C ASN A 47 -16.76 3.91 7.28
N CYS A 48 -16.73 2.65 6.86
CA CYS A 48 -16.15 1.52 7.60
C CYS A 48 -15.57 0.48 6.63
N THR A 49 -14.83 0.97 5.63
CA THR A 49 -14.06 0.15 4.68
C THR A 49 -12.97 -0.63 5.38
N TYR A 50 -12.31 -1.55 4.65
CA TYR A 50 -11.10 -2.18 5.18
C TYR A 50 -10.05 -1.11 5.48
N TYR A 51 -9.77 -0.22 4.52
CA TYR A 51 -8.78 0.85 4.67
C TYR A 51 -9.02 1.77 5.89
N GLU A 52 -10.24 2.26 6.11
CA GLU A 52 -10.54 3.13 7.25
C GLU A 52 -10.42 2.41 8.59
N ASN A 53 -10.82 1.13 8.63
CA ASN A 53 -10.58 0.30 9.80
C ASN A 53 -9.08 0.14 10.06
N ILE A 54 -8.26 -0.08 9.02
CA ILE A 54 -6.79 -0.13 9.16
C ILE A 54 -6.25 1.21 9.71
N LYS A 55 -6.71 2.37 9.20
CA LYS A 55 -6.28 3.69 9.71
C LYS A 55 -6.60 3.85 11.20
N ASN A 56 -7.81 3.47 11.61
CA ASN A 56 -8.22 3.52 13.01
C ASN A 56 -7.43 2.53 13.87
N LEU A 57 -7.13 1.33 13.36
CA LEU A 57 -6.31 0.34 14.06
C LEU A 57 -4.87 0.83 14.24
N LYS A 58 -4.27 1.46 13.21
CA LYS A 58 -2.94 2.10 13.28
C LYS A 58 -2.92 3.18 14.36
N ALA A 59 -3.94 4.04 14.44
CA ALA A 59 -4.03 5.08 15.45
C ALA A 59 -4.13 4.51 16.88
N LEU A 60 -4.94 3.46 17.09
CA LEU A 60 -5.01 2.79 18.38
C LEU A 60 -3.72 2.07 18.74
N ALA A 61 -3.11 1.33 17.81
CA ALA A 61 -1.84 0.66 18.06
C ALA A 61 -0.76 1.65 18.51
N ARG A 62 -0.66 2.80 17.83
CA ARG A 62 0.25 3.89 18.19
C ARG A 62 0.00 4.40 19.61
N ALA A 63 -1.27 4.67 19.97
CA ALA A 63 -1.64 5.16 21.29
C ALA A 63 -1.28 4.17 22.43
N GLU A 64 -1.24 2.87 22.12
CA GLU A 64 -0.93 1.80 23.07
C GLU A 64 0.55 1.35 23.03
N GLY A 65 1.39 2.03 22.24
CA GLY A 65 2.82 1.69 22.12
C GLY A 65 3.12 0.44 21.28
N ALA A 66 2.15 -0.05 20.50
CA ALA A 66 2.31 -1.19 19.59
C ALA A 66 2.74 -0.73 18.20
N ASN A 67 3.70 -1.44 17.59
CA ASN A 67 4.27 -1.14 16.27
C ASN A 67 3.98 -2.21 15.21
N LEU A 68 3.18 -3.23 15.55
CA LEU A 68 2.71 -4.25 14.61
C LEU A 68 1.26 -4.63 14.91
N ILE A 69 0.48 -4.79 13.86
CA ILE A 69 -0.93 -5.21 13.88
C ILE A 69 -1.05 -6.48 13.04
N LYS A 70 -1.54 -7.57 13.62
CA LYS A 70 -1.91 -8.78 12.88
C LYS A 70 -3.42 -8.88 12.80
N ILE A 71 -3.98 -8.83 11.59
CA ILE A 71 -5.39 -9.10 11.37
C ILE A 71 -5.63 -10.60 11.63
N THR A 72 -6.56 -10.90 12.53
CA THR A 72 -6.90 -12.27 12.95
C THR A 72 -8.26 -12.70 12.42
N GLU A 73 -9.13 -11.75 12.09
CA GLU A 73 -10.44 -12.00 11.50
C GLU A 73 -10.83 -10.83 10.62
N HIS A 74 -11.30 -11.13 9.41
CA HIS A 74 -11.92 -10.16 8.52
C HIS A 74 -13.25 -10.71 8.02
N LYS A 75 -14.34 -10.06 8.44
CA LYS A 75 -15.68 -10.35 7.94
C LYS A 75 -16.13 -9.24 7.00
N LEU A 76 -16.43 -9.61 5.76
CA LEU A 76 -16.98 -8.70 4.75
C LEU A 76 -18.38 -8.18 5.14
N PRO A 77 -18.83 -7.09 4.51
CA PRO A 77 -20.22 -6.66 4.57
C PRO A 77 -21.15 -7.82 4.21
N ASP A 78 -22.27 -7.92 4.92
CA ASP A 78 -23.29 -8.95 4.74
C ASP A 78 -24.68 -8.36 5.00
N GLY A 79 -25.73 -9.18 4.88
CA GLY A 79 -27.11 -8.74 5.10
C GLY A 79 -27.40 -8.16 6.50
N TRP A 80 -26.46 -8.27 7.44
CA TRP A 80 -26.58 -7.77 8.81
C TRP A 80 -25.81 -6.48 9.05
N SER A 81 -24.77 -6.19 8.27
CA SER A 81 -24.06 -4.92 8.37
C SER A 81 -23.27 -4.61 7.11
N THR A 82 -23.29 -3.34 6.73
CA THR A 82 -22.64 -2.77 5.55
C THR A 82 -21.14 -2.53 5.75
N CYS A 83 -20.62 -2.80 6.96
CA CYS A 83 -19.23 -2.53 7.34
C CYS A 83 -18.33 -3.76 7.24
N HIS A 84 -17.07 -3.51 6.87
CA HIS A 84 -16.00 -4.46 7.15
C HIS A 84 -15.82 -4.55 8.67
N ARG A 85 -15.72 -5.77 9.18
CA ARG A 85 -15.50 -6.02 10.61
C ARG A 85 -14.16 -6.72 10.77
N LEU A 86 -13.26 -6.09 11.52
CA LEU A 86 -11.90 -6.58 11.72
C LEU A 86 -11.65 -6.89 13.19
N LYS A 87 -10.95 -7.98 13.44
CA LYS A 87 -10.26 -8.23 14.72
C LYS A 87 -8.76 -8.29 14.45
N ALA A 88 -7.99 -7.76 15.38
CA ALA A 88 -6.55 -7.76 15.29
C ALA A 88 -5.90 -7.98 16.65
N THR A 89 -4.73 -8.59 16.65
CA THR A 89 -3.81 -8.59 17.79
C THR A 89 -2.70 -7.57 17.50
N ILE A 90 -2.39 -6.74 18.49
CA ILE A 90 -1.33 -5.73 18.39
C ILE A 90 -0.12 -6.13 19.23
N TYR A 91 1.07 -5.88 18.68
CA TYR A 91 2.35 -6.29 19.24
C TYR A 91 3.32 -5.12 19.34
N ASN A 92 4.26 -5.23 20.28
CA ASN A 92 5.49 -4.47 20.27
C ASN A 92 6.63 -5.42 19.86
N VAL A 93 7.29 -5.14 18.74
CA VAL A 93 8.41 -5.92 18.19
C VAL A 93 9.66 -5.04 18.07
N ASN A 94 10.84 -5.66 18.18
CA ASN A 94 12.11 -4.93 18.13
C ASN A 94 12.45 -4.36 16.75
N GLN A 95 12.08 -5.06 15.66
CA GLN A 95 12.41 -4.69 14.28
C GLN A 95 11.16 -4.75 13.40
N PRO A 96 10.21 -3.80 13.52
CA PRO A 96 8.95 -3.86 12.77
C PRO A 96 9.16 -3.95 11.25
N LYS A 97 10.17 -3.26 10.70
CA LYS A 97 10.52 -3.30 9.27
C LYS A 97 10.70 -4.71 8.71
N SER A 98 11.24 -5.66 9.49
CA SER A 98 11.42 -7.04 9.01
C SER A 98 10.08 -7.73 8.73
N TYR A 99 8.99 -7.26 9.36
CA TYR A 99 7.66 -7.80 9.18
C TYR A 99 6.91 -7.22 7.97
N GLU A 100 7.34 -6.09 7.37
CA GLU A 100 6.61 -5.48 6.24
C GLU A 100 6.44 -6.46 5.07
N THR A 101 5.19 -6.72 4.69
CA THR A 101 4.82 -7.49 3.49
C THR A 101 4.45 -6.56 2.33
N GLN A 102 4.06 -5.33 2.65
CA GLN A 102 3.73 -4.28 1.71
C GLN A 102 4.12 -2.89 2.21
N ILE A 103 4.41 -1.98 1.28
CA ILE A 103 4.71 -0.57 1.55
C ILE A 103 3.77 0.31 0.73
N GLU A 104 3.02 1.19 1.40
CA GLU A 104 2.24 2.25 0.76
C GLU A 104 3.19 3.35 0.24
N TRP A 105 2.94 3.87 -0.97
CA TRP A 105 3.79 4.93 -1.52
C TRP A 105 3.67 6.20 -0.69
N ARG A 106 4.82 6.77 -0.29
CA ARG A 106 4.91 8.10 0.31
C ARG A 106 6.12 8.85 -0.21
N ALA A 107 5.97 10.17 -0.35
CA ALA A 107 7.06 11.03 -0.82
C ALA A 107 8.29 10.98 0.09
N ASP A 108 8.09 10.77 1.39
CA ASP A 108 9.12 10.72 2.42
C ASP A 108 9.61 9.30 2.78
N ARG A 109 9.07 8.25 2.13
CA ARG A 109 9.51 6.85 2.30
C ARG A 109 9.93 6.27 0.96
N LYS A 110 11.21 6.46 0.62
CA LYS A 110 11.85 5.81 -0.54
C LYS A 110 12.21 4.35 -0.24
N LEU A 111 12.27 3.52 -1.28
CA LEU A 111 12.67 2.13 -1.20
C LEU A 111 14.13 2.00 -0.80
N THR A 112 14.43 0.89 -0.12
CA THR A 112 15.75 0.48 0.34
C THR A 112 15.94 -1.00 0.04
N TRP A 113 17.17 -1.49 -0.03
CA TRP A 113 17.41 -2.90 -0.35
C TRP A 113 16.90 -3.92 0.68
N ASP A 114 16.56 -3.47 1.90
CA ASP A 114 15.88 -4.31 2.90
C ASP A 114 14.40 -4.56 2.56
N ASP A 115 13.83 -3.76 1.66
CA ASP A 115 12.42 -3.86 1.28
C ASP A 115 12.20 -5.00 0.27
N PHE A 116 13.25 -5.42 -0.44
CA PHE A 116 13.22 -6.49 -1.45
C PHE A 116 13.48 -7.84 -0.77
N LYS A 117 12.40 -8.51 -0.37
CA LYS A 117 12.42 -9.75 0.43
C LYS A 117 12.07 -11.00 -0.36
N GLY A 118 11.65 -10.84 -1.61
CA GLY A 118 11.28 -11.96 -2.48
C GLY A 118 12.48 -12.77 -2.96
N GLU A 119 12.20 -14.00 -3.36
CA GLU A 119 13.16 -14.88 -4.01
C GLU A 119 13.34 -14.49 -5.49
N PRO A 120 14.58 -14.46 -6.01
CA PRO A 120 14.83 -14.15 -7.42
C PRO A 120 14.19 -15.16 -8.39
N ASP A 121 13.42 -14.66 -9.35
CA ASP A 121 12.83 -15.44 -10.44
C ASP A 121 13.69 -15.34 -11.71
N LEU A 122 14.77 -16.13 -11.74
CA LEU A 122 15.72 -16.16 -12.84
C LEU A 122 15.25 -17.01 -14.03
N GLU A 123 14.14 -17.74 -13.89
CA GLU A 123 13.54 -18.49 -15.01
C GLU A 123 12.80 -17.53 -15.93
N ASN A 124 11.95 -16.66 -15.37
CA ASN A 124 11.20 -15.68 -16.16
C ASN A 124 12.03 -14.41 -16.45
N PHE A 125 13.00 -14.07 -15.60
CA PHE A 125 13.81 -12.85 -15.73
C PHE A 125 15.32 -13.12 -15.64
N PRO A 126 15.90 -13.91 -16.57
CA PRO A 126 17.28 -14.42 -16.46
C PRO A 126 18.38 -13.35 -16.48
N ASN A 127 18.07 -12.12 -16.94
CA ASN A 127 19.04 -11.02 -17.03
C ASN A 127 18.71 -9.86 -16.06
N ALA A 128 17.68 -10.00 -15.21
CA ALA A 128 17.31 -8.95 -14.28
C ALA A 128 18.17 -9.00 -13.01
N LEU A 129 18.67 -7.84 -12.59
CA LEU A 129 19.42 -7.69 -11.33
C LEU A 129 18.50 -7.46 -10.14
N ALA A 130 17.32 -6.91 -10.40
CA ALA A 130 16.28 -6.65 -9.42
C ALA A 130 14.92 -6.65 -10.12
N LEU A 131 13.85 -6.75 -9.34
CA LEU A 131 12.49 -6.60 -9.82
C LEU A 131 11.62 -5.96 -8.74
N THR A 132 10.87 -4.94 -9.14
CA THR A 132 9.82 -4.30 -8.35
C THR A 132 8.46 -4.84 -8.73
N ASN A 133 7.78 -5.47 -7.77
CA ASN A 133 6.36 -5.75 -7.87
C ASN A 133 5.58 -4.66 -7.12
N SER A 134 4.86 -3.83 -7.88
CA SER A 134 4.00 -2.79 -7.34
C SER A 134 2.68 -2.71 -8.11
N GLY A 135 1.64 -2.23 -7.46
CA GLY A 135 0.33 -2.05 -8.09
C GLY A 135 -0.51 -1.01 -7.36
N PHE A 136 -1.72 -0.80 -7.85
CA PHE A 136 -2.72 0.00 -7.14
C PHE A 136 -4.06 -0.72 -7.14
N GLY A 137 -4.84 -0.51 -6.09
CA GLY A 137 -6.17 -1.07 -5.92
C GLY A 137 -7.16 0.00 -5.48
N TYR A 138 -8.45 -0.32 -5.52
CA TYR A 138 -9.49 0.55 -4.98
C TYR A 138 -10.51 -0.19 -4.12
N GLU A 139 -11.03 0.51 -3.11
CA GLU A 139 -12.11 0.06 -2.24
C GLU A 139 -13.24 1.09 -2.23
N SER A 140 -14.49 0.66 -2.07
CA SER A 140 -15.63 1.57 -1.85
C SER A 140 -16.24 1.36 -0.47
N GLY A 141 -16.48 2.45 0.25
CA GLY A 141 -17.34 2.44 1.44
C GLY A 141 -18.79 2.42 1.01
N ILE A 142 -19.59 1.47 1.48
CA ILE A 142 -21.05 1.50 1.29
C ILE A 142 -21.66 2.04 2.57
N SER A 143 -22.19 3.26 2.54
CA SER A 143 -22.96 3.84 3.63
C SER A 143 -24.41 4.00 3.20
N MET A 144 -25.35 3.45 3.97
CA MET A 144 -26.78 3.46 3.65
C MET A 144 -27.40 4.88 3.59
N PHE A 145 -26.65 5.91 4.03
CA PHE A 145 -27.12 7.28 4.16
C PHE A 145 -26.24 8.33 3.43
N LYS A 146 -25.11 7.93 2.82
CA LYS A 146 -24.23 8.82 2.02
C LYS A 146 -23.45 8.02 0.97
N GLN A 147 -23.18 8.64 -0.18
CA GLN A 147 -22.24 8.12 -1.18
C GLN A 147 -20.87 7.98 -0.53
N GLY A 148 -20.33 6.75 -0.46
CA GLY A 148 -19.00 6.54 0.09
C GLY A 148 -17.91 6.86 -0.92
N GLU A 149 -16.76 7.30 -0.43
CA GLU A 149 -15.59 7.62 -1.25
C GLU A 149 -14.95 6.34 -1.79
N VAL A 150 -14.39 6.44 -3.00
CA VAL A 150 -13.54 5.37 -3.56
C VAL A 150 -12.11 5.63 -3.13
N PHE A 151 -11.59 4.76 -2.26
CA PHE A 151 -10.21 4.81 -1.81
C PHE A 151 -9.32 4.15 -2.85
N VAL A 152 -8.19 4.79 -3.17
CA VAL A 152 -7.18 4.25 -4.08
C VAL A 152 -5.83 4.35 -3.39
N GLN A 153 -5.05 3.26 -3.41
CA GLN A 153 -3.69 3.23 -2.86
C GLN A 153 -2.74 2.55 -3.84
N SER A 154 -1.49 3.01 -3.87
CA SER A 154 -0.37 2.36 -4.56
C SER A 154 0.51 1.65 -3.54
N VAL A 155 0.89 0.43 -3.87
CA VAL A 155 1.54 -0.49 -2.94
C VAL A 155 2.71 -1.18 -3.63
N PHE A 156 3.84 -1.26 -2.93
CA PHE A 156 4.99 -2.10 -3.25
C PHE A 156 4.91 -3.39 -2.43
N TYR A 157 5.10 -4.56 -3.06
CA TYR A 157 4.99 -5.87 -2.41
C TYR A 157 6.38 -6.43 -2.09
N ASN A 158 6.75 -6.42 -0.81
CA ASN A 158 8.10 -6.78 -0.35
C ASN A 158 8.50 -8.21 -0.72
N ASN A 159 7.61 -9.17 -0.48
CA ASN A 159 7.89 -10.61 -0.67
C ASN A 159 7.79 -11.04 -2.14
N SER A 160 7.35 -10.16 -3.03
CA SER A 160 7.30 -10.39 -4.49
C SER A 160 8.27 -9.50 -5.26
N SER A 161 9.08 -8.72 -4.56
CA SER A 161 10.14 -7.88 -5.12
C SER A 161 11.48 -8.40 -4.64
N TRP A 162 12.45 -8.53 -5.53
CA TRP A 162 13.71 -9.21 -5.25
C TRP A 162 14.90 -8.48 -5.86
N VAL A 163 16.09 -8.78 -5.36
CA VAL A 163 17.36 -8.23 -5.86
C VAL A 163 18.47 -9.25 -5.72
N LEU A 164 19.28 -9.41 -6.76
CA LEU A 164 20.51 -10.19 -6.70
C LEU A 164 21.62 -9.43 -5.97
N PRO A 165 22.57 -10.11 -5.30
CA PRO A 165 23.68 -9.45 -4.60
C PRO A 165 24.42 -8.40 -5.45
N GLU A 166 24.69 -8.70 -6.72
CA GLU A 166 25.32 -7.81 -7.70
C GLU A 166 24.47 -6.59 -8.08
N GLY A 167 23.15 -6.68 -7.94
CA GLY A 167 22.20 -5.60 -8.20
C GLY A 167 22.10 -4.58 -7.07
N ARG A 168 22.65 -4.88 -5.88
CA ARG A 168 22.54 -4.03 -4.69
C ARG A 168 23.44 -2.78 -4.77
N ASN A 169 23.04 -1.82 -5.59
CA ASN A 169 23.69 -0.51 -5.72
C ASN A 169 22.67 0.61 -5.95
N ASP A 170 23.07 1.85 -5.69
CA ASP A 170 22.14 3.00 -5.75
C ASP A 170 21.53 3.22 -7.13
N TYR A 171 22.21 2.83 -8.20
CA TYR A 171 21.71 3.03 -9.56
C TYR A 171 20.52 2.11 -9.87
N VAL A 172 20.65 0.82 -9.56
CA VAL A 172 19.56 -0.15 -9.71
C VAL A 172 18.43 0.19 -8.74
N LEU A 173 18.71 0.63 -7.51
CA LEU A 173 17.66 1.01 -6.56
C LEU A 173 16.80 2.15 -7.08
N ARG A 174 17.41 3.16 -7.72
CA ARG A 174 16.65 4.25 -8.37
C ARG A 174 15.84 3.76 -9.57
N HIS A 175 16.33 2.77 -10.30
CA HIS A 175 15.58 2.13 -11.37
C HIS A 175 14.27 1.51 -10.84
N GLU A 176 14.40 0.74 -9.76
CA GLU A 176 13.28 0.12 -9.07
C GLU A 176 12.33 1.14 -8.43
N GLN A 177 12.86 2.23 -7.87
CA GLN A 177 12.05 3.34 -7.34
C GLN A 177 11.21 4.00 -8.43
N ILE A 178 11.72 4.15 -9.65
CA ILE A 178 10.96 4.72 -10.78
C ILE A 178 9.75 3.86 -11.11
N HIS A 179 9.87 2.52 -11.08
CA HIS A 179 8.71 1.64 -11.28
C HIS A 179 7.61 1.89 -10.23
N PHE A 180 8.00 2.07 -8.97
CA PHE A 180 7.05 2.36 -7.90
C PHE A 180 6.45 3.77 -8.01
N ASP A 181 7.25 4.76 -8.39
CA ASP A 181 6.80 6.14 -8.61
C ASP A 181 5.84 6.23 -9.81
N ILE A 182 6.08 5.47 -10.89
CA ILE A 182 5.14 5.31 -12.02
C ILE A 182 3.82 4.72 -11.52
N THR A 183 3.84 3.68 -10.70
CA THR A 183 2.62 3.10 -10.11
C THR A 183 1.83 4.14 -9.33
N GLU A 184 2.49 5.01 -8.55
CA GLU A 184 1.81 6.10 -7.85
C GLU A 184 1.22 7.14 -8.82
N ILE A 185 1.94 7.56 -9.87
CA ILE A 185 1.40 8.48 -10.88
C ILE A 185 0.06 7.95 -11.41
N TYR A 186 -0.02 6.65 -11.71
CA TYR A 186 -1.24 6.03 -12.23
C TYR A 186 -2.33 5.85 -11.16
N SER A 187 -1.96 5.67 -9.89
CA SER A 187 -2.90 5.75 -8.77
C SER A 187 -3.55 7.15 -8.70
N ARG A 188 -2.77 8.23 -8.86
CA ARG A 188 -3.27 9.61 -8.89
C ARG A 188 -4.17 9.87 -10.11
N LYS A 189 -3.81 9.33 -11.28
CA LYS A 189 -4.66 9.38 -12.48
C LYS A 189 -5.99 8.67 -12.25
N LEU A 190 -6.00 7.52 -11.56
CA LEU A 190 -7.24 6.83 -11.20
C LEU A 190 -8.11 7.68 -10.26
N ARG A 191 -7.54 8.22 -9.18
CA ARG A 191 -8.26 9.12 -8.26
C ARG A 191 -8.88 10.29 -9.02
N LYS A 192 -8.12 10.90 -9.92
CA LYS A 192 -8.61 11.98 -10.79
C LYS A 192 -9.78 11.53 -11.68
N ALA A 193 -9.63 10.41 -12.38
CA ALA A 193 -10.63 9.94 -13.34
C ALA A 193 -11.96 9.56 -12.66
N LEU A 194 -11.88 8.96 -11.46
CA LEU A 194 -13.05 8.63 -10.64
C LEU A 194 -13.76 9.92 -10.17
N ALA A 195 -13.00 10.90 -9.68
CA ALA A 195 -13.53 12.20 -9.25
C ALA A 195 -14.20 12.98 -10.39
N ASP A 196 -13.52 13.13 -11.54
CA ASP A 196 -14.05 13.82 -12.72
C ASP A 196 -15.32 13.15 -13.26
N SER A 197 -15.37 11.82 -13.18
CA SER A 197 -16.51 11.00 -13.62
C SER A 197 -17.67 11.00 -12.63
N LYS A 198 -17.48 11.59 -11.44
CA LYS A 198 -18.42 11.55 -10.30
C LYS A 198 -18.82 10.12 -9.95
N VAL A 199 -17.88 9.18 -10.04
CA VAL A 199 -18.11 7.78 -9.67
C VAL A 199 -18.30 7.69 -8.17
N THR A 200 -19.36 7.03 -7.75
CA THR A 200 -19.68 6.78 -6.35
C THR A 200 -19.54 5.30 -6.02
N SER A 201 -19.68 4.94 -4.74
CA SER A 201 -19.74 3.55 -4.28
C SER A 201 -20.77 2.68 -5.02
N ASP A 202 -21.83 3.29 -5.56
CA ASP A 202 -22.92 2.60 -6.26
C ASP A 202 -22.60 2.31 -7.73
N ASP A 203 -21.54 2.93 -8.27
CA ASP A 203 -21.15 2.85 -9.68
C ASP A 203 -19.97 1.88 -9.92
N MET A 204 -19.93 0.75 -9.21
CA MET A 204 -18.77 -0.17 -9.23
C MET A 204 -18.40 -0.68 -10.63
N LEU A 205 -19.37 -0.86 -11.54
CA LEU A 205 -19.08 -1.26 -12.91
C LEU A 205 -18.33 -0.16 -13.68
N ARG A 206 -18.70 1.10 -13.48
CA ARG A 206 -18.02 2.24 -14.09
C ARG A 206 -16.63 2.45 -13.47
N ALA A 207 -16.52 2.30 -12.15
CA ALA A 207 -15.24 2.29 -11.45
C ALA A 207 -14.29 1.24 -12.04
N LYS A 208 -14.80 0.02 -12.28
CA LYS A 208 -14.04 -1.06 -12.90
C LYS A 208 -13.57 -0.73 -14.32
N VAL A 209 -14.44 -0.17 -15.16
CA VAL A 209 -14.05 0.23 -16.53
C VAL A 209 -12.94 1.27 -16.52
N ILE A 210 -13.03 2.28 -15.64
CA ILE A 210 -11.99 3.30 -15.50
C ILE A 210 -10.69 2.68 -14.97
N PHE A 211 -10.78 1.80 -13.97
CA PHE A 211 -9.64 1.07 -13.43
C PHE A 211 -8.92 0.27 -14.52
N ASP A 212 -9.65 -0.55 -15.27
CA ASP A 212 -9.08 -1.42 -16.31
C ASP A 212 -8.36 -0.58 -17.39
N GLN A 213 -8.91 0.58 -17.74
CA GLN A 213 -8.27 1.53 -18.66
C GLN A 213 -6.95 2.09 -18.10
N ILE A 214 -6.97 2.61 -16.87
CA ILE A 214 -5.79 3.20 -16.23
C ILE A 214 -4.72 2.13 -15.99
N PHE A 215 -5.11 0.90 -15.65
CA PHE A 215 -4.20 -0.22 -15.47
C PHE A 215 -3.49 -0.60 -16.78
N GLN A 216 -4.21 -0.66 -17.90
CA GLN A 216 -3.59 -0.87 -19.21
C GLN A 216 -2.61 0.25 -19.59
N GLU A 217 -2.91 1.49 -19.23
CA GLU A 217 -1.98 2.60 -19.45
C GLU A 217 -0.75 2.53 -18.54
N LEU A 218 -0.88 2.04 -17.29
CA LEU A 218 0.25 1.78 -16.39
C LEU A 218 1.19 0.76 -17.03
N GLN A 219 0.66 -0.39 -17.47
CA GLN A 219 1.46 -1.45 -18.10
C GLN A 219 2.26 -0.89 -19.28
N LYS A 220 1.60 -0.15 -20.18
CA LYS A 220 2.27 0.50 -21.32
C LYS A 220 3.35 1.49 -20.89
N ARG A 221 3.20 2.16 -19.74
CA ARG A 221 4.20 3.11 -19.23
C ARG A 221 5.41 2.39 -18.65
N GLN A 222 5.21 1.32 -17.88
CA GLN A 222 6.30 0.47 -17.37
C GLN A 222 7.09 -0.12 -18.55
N ASP A 223 6.41 -0.73 -19.52
CA ASP A 223 7.04 -1.29 -20.74
C ASP A 223 7.81 -0.23 -21.55
N LYS A 224 7.29 1.01 -21.58
CA LYS A 224 7.95 2.13 -22.25
C LYS A 224 9.22 2.53 -21.52
N TYR A 225 9.18 2.66 -20.20
CA TYR A 225 10.32 2.99 -19.37
C TYR A 225 11.45 1.95 -19.54
N ASP A 226 11.11 0.67 -19.41
CA ASP A 226 12.06 -0.43 -19.61
C ASP A 226 12.67 -0.43 -21.00
N ARG A 227 11.83 -0.34 -22.05
CA ARG A 227 12.32 -0.32 -23.43
C ARG A 227 13.24 0.87 -23.71
N GLU A 228 12.89 2.06 -23.23
CA GLU A 228 13.66 3.27 -23.49
C GLU A 228 15.00 3.27 -22.77
N THR A 229 15.00 2.86 -21.50
CA THR A 229 16.23 2.71 -20.69
C THR A 229 17.02 1.45 -21.04
N LYS A 230 16.46 0.53 -21.83
CA LYS A 230 16.98 -0.83 -22.04
C LYS A 230 17.15 -1.55 -20.68
N HIS A 231 16.07 -1.65 -19.91
CA HIS A 231 16.05 -2.28 -18.58
C HIS A 231 17.13 -1.71 -17.64
N GLY A 232 17.33 -0.39 -17.71
CA GLY A 232 18.35 0.29 -16.91
C GLY A 232 19.77 0.32 -17.51
N ASP A 233 20.04 -0.17 -18.72
CA ASP A 233 21.40 -0.06 -19.31
C ASP A 233 21.78 1.38 -19.73
N LYS A 234 20.79 2.23 -20.05
CA LYS A 234 21.01 3.60 -20.52
C LYS A 234 20.85 4.62 -19.40
N LYS A 235 21.94 4.86 -18.67
CA LYS A 235 22.01 5.82 -17.56
C LYS A 235 21.40 7.19 -17.85
N HIS A 236 21.80 7.84 -18.94
CA HIS A 236 21.28 9.18 -19.28
C HIS A 236 19.76 9.16 -19.56
N THR A 237 19.24 8.07 -20.13
CA THR A 237 17.80 7.93 -20.33
C THR A 237 17.07 7.76 -19.00
N GLN A 238 17.62 6.99 -18.06
CA GLN A 238 17.06 6.86 -16.72
C GLN A 238 17.03 8.20 -15.97
N GLU A 239 18.11 8.98 -16.02
CA GLU A 239 18.16 10.33 -15.41
C GLU A 239 17.09 11.26 -15.98
N ASN A 240 16.82 11.20 -17.29
CA ASN A 240 15.71 11.95 -17.89
C ASN A 240 14.35 11.45 -17.39
N TRP A 241 14.20 10.15 -17.14
CA TRP A 241 12.98 9.58 -16.57
C TRP A 241 12.76 9.95 -15.10
N GLU A 242 13.83 10.05 -14.30
CA GLU A 242 13.76 10.57 -12.92
C GLU A 242 13.08 11.95 -12.92
N ALA A 243 13.51 12.86 -13.79
CA ALA A 243 12.92 14.20 -13.92
C ALA A 243 11.47 14.16 -14.45
N ILE A 244 11.16 13.28 -15.42
CA ILE A 244 9.80 13.12 -15.96
C ILE A 244 8.84 12.68 -14.86
N VAL A 245 9.24 11.68 -14.08
CA VAL A 245 8.41 11.09 -13.02
C VAL A 245 8.19 12.08 -11.89
N GLU A 246 9.22 12.83 -11.48
CA GLU A 246 9.08 13.91 -10.50
C GLU A 246 8.07 14.97 -10.96
N LEU A 247 8.17 15.44 -12.20
CA LEU A 247 7.23 16.40 -12.77
C LEU A 247 5.80 15.84 -12.88
N GLU A 248 5.65 14.55 -13.22
CA GLU A 248 4.34 13.91 -13.32
C GLU A 248 3.69 13.69 -11.95
N LEU A 249 4.47 13.34 -10.93
CA LEU A 249 3.99 13.29 -9.55
C LEU A 249 3.44 14.68 -9.15
N GLU A 250 4.20 15.75 -9.36
CA GLU A 250 3.76 17.11 -9.03
C GLU A 250 2.55 17.57 -9.84
N LYS A 251 2.50 17.23 -11.14
CA LYS A 251 1.35 17.52 -12.00
C LYS A 251 0.04 16.96 -11.43
N TYR A 252 0.10 15.81 -10.75
CA TYR A 252 -1.06 15.17 -10.13
C TYR A 252 -1.09 15.34 -8.59
N ALA A 253 -0.36 16.30 -8.01
CA ALA A 253 -0.26 16.49 -6.56
C ALA A 253 -1.62 16.65 -5.85
N LEU A 254 -2.60 17.27 -6.51
CA LEU A 254 -3.97 17.40 -5.98
C LEU A 254 -4.71 16.07 -5.77
N TYR A 255 -4.19 14.97 -6.34
CA TYR A 255 -4.78 13.63 -6.27
C TYR A 255 -3.86 12.64 -5.56
N ARG A 256 -2.94 13.12 -4.70
CA ARG A 256 -2.18 12.26 -3.78
C ARG A 256 -3.12 11.52 -2.81
N ALA A 257 -2.68 10.40 -2.25
CA ALA A 257 -3.42 9.74 -1.18
C ALA A 257 -3.59 10.72 0.01
N PRO A 258 -4.76 10.75 0.67
CA PRO A 258 -4.91 11.50 1.90
C PRO A 258 -4.07 10.86 3.02
N ASP A 259 -3.36 11.71 3.78
CA ASP A 259 -2.50 11.32 4.90
C ASP A 259 -3.30 10.70 6.07
#